data_AF-A0A3B6E8X0-F1
#
_entry.id   AF-A0A3B6E8X0-F1
#
_cell.length_a   1.000
_cell.length_b   1.000
_cell.length_c   1.000
_cell.angle_alpha   90.00
_cell.angle_beta   90.00
_cell.angle_gamma   90.00
#
_symmetry.space_group_name_H-M   'P 1'
#
loop_
_entity.id
_entity.type
_entity.pdbx_description
1 polymer ?
#
loop_
_entity_poly.entity_id
_entity_poly.type
_entity_poly.pdbx_seq_one_letter_code
_entity_poly.pdbx_strand_id
1 'polypeptide(L)'
;MAMIGEMDADSVVEYFRGKSILITVLVEKILRVQPDVKKLFLLIRAPNIESAKLRIQSEVTGSGIFQLLKKQHGVWFNNFIEEKICPLAGDIMHKDFGLDIASLIDLSKDIDIIVNGAATTNFSERFI
;
A
#
# COMPACT_ATOMS: atom_id res chain seq x y z
N MET A 1 -0.20 -6.44 29.05
CA MET A 1 0.98 -5.55 28.96
C MET A 1 2.04 -6.30 28.17
N ALA A 2 2.10 -6.13 26.85
CA ALA A 2 3.18 -6.74 26.08
C ALA A 2 4.41 -5.84 26.27
N MET A 3 5.50 -6.42 26.79
CA MET A 3 6.82 -5.79 26.74
C MET A 3 7.14 -5.59 25.27
N ILE A 4 7.19 -4.33 24.82
CA ILE A 4 7.73 -3.98 23.52
C ILE A 4 9.24 -4.14 23.71
N GLY A 5 9.77 -5.33 23.43
CA GLY A 5 11.21 -5.51 23.29
C GLY A 5 11.72 -4.54 22.23
N GLU A 6 12.96 -4.09 22.37
CA GLU A 6 13.61 -3.27 21.35
C GLU A 6 13.44 -3.95 19.99
N MET A 7 12.68 -3.32 19.10
CA MET A 7 12.51 -3.80 17.73
C MET A 7 13.64 -3.22 16.89
N ASP A 8 14.57 -4.08 16.50
CA ASP A 8 15.56 -3.75 15.47
C ASP A 8 14.98 -3.93 14.06
N ALA A 9 15.76 -3.57 13.03
CA ALA A 9 15.33 -3.65 11.65
C ALA A 9 14.97 -5.09 11.21
N ASP A 10 15.69 -6.09 11.69
CA ASP A 10 15.49 -7.49 11.31
C ASP A 10 14.18 -8.03 11.90
N SER A 11 13.89 -7.68 13.15
CA SER A 11 12.63 -8.02 13.81
C SER A 11 11.40 -7.41 13.12
N VAL A 12 11.53 -6.18 12.60
CA VAL A 12 10.47 -5.51 11.81
C VAL A 12 10.26 -6.24 10.49
N VAL A 13 11.34 -6.55 9.76
CA VAL A 13 11.26 -7.29 8.51
C VAL A 13 10.56 -8.63 8.72
N GLU A 14 10.92 -9.34 9.78
CA GLU A 14 10.33 -10.65 10.07
C GLU A 14 8.85 -10.56 10.47
N TYR A 15 8.47 -9.54 11.22
CA TYR A 15 7.06 -9.31 11.56
C TYR A 15 6.17 -9.08 10.33
N PHE A 16 6.72 -8.43 9.28
CA PHE A 16 5.99 -8.13 8.05
C PHE A 16 5.87 -9.35 7.11
N ARG A 17 6.66 -10.40 7.31
CA ARG A 17 6.66 -11.59 6.45
C ARG A 17 5.29 -12.25 6.42
N GLY A 18 4.77 -12.53 5.23
CA GLY A 18 3.49 -13.22 5.03
C GLY A 18 2.26 -12.42 5.46
N LYS A 19 2.41 -11.14 5.85
CA LYS A 19 1.32 -10.27 6.30
C LYS A 19 0.68 -9.52 5.15
N SER A 20 -0.62 -9.27 5.28
CA SER A 20 -1.35 -8.34 4.44
C SER A 20 -1.36 -6.95 5.08
N ILE A 21 -1.08 -5.92 4.29
CA ILE A 21 -0.90 -4.57 4.80
C ILE A 21 -1.81 -3.60 4.06
N LEU A 22 -2.64 -2.86 4.79
CA LEU A 22 -3.32 -1.67 4.26
C LEU A 22 -2.41 -0.47 4.41
N ILE A 23 -2.09 0.19 3.31
CA ILE A 23 -1.06 1.21 3.29
C ILE A 23 -1.38 2.35 2.32
N THR A 24 -0.86 3.53 2.61
CA THR A 24 -0.96 4.73 1.75
C THR A 24 0.39 5.22 1.24
N VAL A 25 1.50 4.85 1.88
CA VAL A 25 2.87 5.34 1.60
C VAL A 25 3.91 4.21 1.60
N LEU A 26 5.17 4.46 1.24
CA LEU A 26 6.29 3.50 1.40
C LEU A 26 6.16 2.14 0.67
N VAL A 27 5.27 2.03 -0.31
CA VAL A 27 5.00 0.78 -1.06
C VAL A 27 6.28 0.16 -1.65
N GLU A 28 7.09 0.95 -2.36
CA GLU A 28 8.35 0.47 -2.97
C GLU A 28 9.31 -0.11 -1.92
N LYS A 29 9.44 0.59 -0.79
CA LYS A 29 10.40 0.23 0.27
C LYS A 29 10.03 -1.10 0.89
N ILE A 30 8.74 -1.34 1.15
CA ILE A 30 8.27 -2.62 1.68
C ILE A 30 8.52 -3.74 0.67
N LEU A 31 8.10 -3.56 -0.58
CA LEU A 31 8.30 -4.58 -1.62
C LEU A 31 9.77 -4.94 -1.85
N ARG A 32 10.67 -3.96 -1.69
CA ARG A 32 12.11 -4.19 -1.87
C ARG A 32 12.81 -4.83 -0.66
N VAL A 33 12.41 -4.47 0.56
CA VAL A 33 13.07 -4.95 1.78
C VAL A 33 12.44 -6.24 2.30
N GLN A 34 11.13 -6.40 2.14
CA GLN A 34 10.39 -7.58 2.53
C GLN A 34 9.43 -8.02 1.41
N PRO A 35 9.95 -8.66 0.33
CA PRO A 35 9.12 -9.11 -0.79
C PRO A 35 8.13 -10.23 -0.40
N ASP A 36 8.32 -10.88 0.76
CA ASP A 36 7.47 -11.98 1.23
C ASP A 36 6.17 -11.50 1.91
N VAL A 37 5.88 -10.19 1.89
CA VAL A 37 4.53 -9.71 2.23
C VAL A 37 3.48 -10.42 1.36
N LYS A 38 2.33 -10.76 1.96
CA LYS A 38 1.26 -11.48 1.26
C LYS A 38 0.59 -10.56 0.24
N LYS A 39 0.14 -9.40 0.68
CA LYS A 39 -0.58 -8.41 -0.16
C LYS A 39 -0.43 -7.01 0.42
N LEU A 40 -0.28 -6.01 -0.42
CA LEU A 40 -0.38 -4.60 -0.08
C LEU A 40 -1.70 -4.07 -0.64
N PHE A 41 -2.64 -3.76 0.24
CA PHE A 41 -3.85 -3.04 -0.08
C PHE A 41 -3.54 -1.55 -0.10
N LEU A 42 -3.59 -0.94 -1.29
CA LEU A 42 -3.23 0.46 -1.47
C LEU A 42 -4.50 1.29 -1.65
N LEU A 43 -4.81 2.11 -0.64
CA LEU A 43 -5.95 3.02 -0.69
C LEU A 43 -5.64 4.19 -1.62
N ILE A 44 -6.40 4.29 -2.72
CA ILE A 44 -6.22 5.31 -3.76
C ILE A 44 -7.53 6.07 -3.94
N ARG A 45 -7.46 7.40 -3.83
CA ARG A 45 -8.58 8.29 -4.15
C ARG A 45 -8.90 8.20 -5.64
N ALA A 46 -9.96 7.48 -5.99
CA ALA A 46 -10.40 7.27 -7.36
C ALA A 46 -11.90 6.95 -7.40
N PRO A 47 -12.62 7.26 -8.50
CA PRO A 47 -14.05 7.01 -8.60
C PRO A 47 -14.43 5.52 -8.70
N ASN A 48 -13.50 4.67 -9.16
CA ASN A 48 -13.70 3.23 -9.31
C ASN A 48 -12.36 2.49 -9.34
N ILE A 49 -12.43 1.17 -9.27
CA ILE A 49 -11.26 0.28 -9.23
C ILE A 49 -10.36 0.40 -10.47
N GLU A 50 -10.92 0.60 -11.65
CA GLU A 50 -10.15 0.74 -12.90
C GLU A 50 -9.36 2.05 -12.90
N SER A 51 -9.97 3.13 -12.41
CA SER A 51 -9.28 4.41 -12.23
C SER A 51 -8.18 4.30 -11.16
N ALA A 52 -8.41 3.54 -10.08
CA ALA A 52 -7.39 3.28 -9.08
C ALA A 52 -6.19 2.50 -9.65
N LYS A 53 -6.45 1.44 -10.43
CA LYS A 53 -5.40 0.69 -11.15
C LYS A 53 -4.58 1.59 -12.06
N LEU A 54 -5.25 2.44 -12.85
CA LEU A 54 -4.57 3.37 -13.76
C LEU A 54 -3.67 4.34 -12.98
N ARG A 55 -4.15 4.90 -11.86
CA ARG A 55 -3.34 5.77 -10.99
C ARG A 55 -2.16 5.03 -10.39
N ILE A 56 -2.31 3.78 -9.96
CA ILE A 56 -1.17 2.98 -9.50
C ILE A 56 -0.13 2.83 -10.61
N GLN A 57 -0.57 2.52 -11.83
CA GLN A 57 0.33 2.35 -12.97
C GLN A 57 1.07 3.64 -13.33
N SER A 58 0.37 4.79 -13.37
CA SER A 58 0.95 6.06 -13.81
C SER A 58 1.73 6.78 -12.70
N GLU A 59 1.17 6.87 -11.50
CA GLU A 59 1.70 7.71 -10.41
C GLU A 59 2.59 6.91 -9.44
N VAL A 60 2.32 5.62 -9.23
CA VAL A 60 3.03 4.81 -8.23
C VAL A 60 4.14 4.00 -8.89
N THR A 61 3.79 2.99 -9.68
CA THR A 61 4.75 2.08 -10.30
C THR A 61 5.41 2.71 -11.52
N GLY A 62 4.79 3.71 -12.13
CA GLY A 62 5.36 4.58 -13.16
C GLY A 62 6.45 5.52 -12.64
N SER A 63 6.47 5.82 -11.33
CA SER A 63 7.40 6.77 -10.73
C SER A 63 8.87 6.31 -10.80
N GLY A 64 9.77 7.29 -10.67
CA GLY A 64 11.21 7.04 -10.61
C GLY A 64 11.64 6.19 -9.40
N ILE A 65 10.85 6.16 -8.33
CA ILE A 65 11.14 5.41 -7.10
C ILE A 65 11.16 3.90 -7.39
N PHE A 66 10.27 3.42 -8.25
CA PHE A 66 10.16 1.99 -8.62
C PHE A 66 11.23 1.52 -9.62
N GLN A 67 12.13 2.39 -10.09
CA GLN A 67 13.14 2.01 -11.08
C GLN A 67 14.07 0.90 -10.58
N LEU A 68 14.36 0.87 -9.28
CA LEU A 68 15.18 -0.19 -8.69
C LEU A 68 14.46 -1.54 -8.73
N LEU A 69 13.20 -1.60 -8.28
CA LEU A 69 12.37 -2.81 -8.39
C LEU A 69 12.19 -3.25 -9.84
N LYS A 70 11.97 -2.32 -10.78
CA LYS A 70 11.89 -2.63 -12.22
C LYS A 70 13.15 -3.32 -12.73
N LYS A 71 14.33 -2.82 -12.35
CA LYS A 71 15.61 -3.45 -12.71
C LYS A 71 15.79 -4.83 -12.07
N GLN A 72 15.36 -5.00 -10.82
CA GLN A 72 15.47 -6.27 -10.10
C GLN A 72 14.57 -7.37 -10.68
N HIS A 73 13.33 -7.04 -11.04
CA HIS A 73 12.36 -8.02 -11.54
C HIS A 73 12.32 -8.12 -13.08
N GLY A 74 12.85 -7.11 -13.80
CA GLY A 74 12.91 -7.10 -15.26
C GLY A 74 11.53 -7.30 -15.89
N VAL A 75 11.43 -8.29 -16.78
CA VAL A 75 10.17 -8.63 -17.48
C VAL A 75 9.05 -9.10 -16.54
N TRP A 76 9.38 -9.56 -15.34
CA TRP A 76 8.41 -10.05 -14.36
C TRP A 76 7.85 -8.96 -13.45
N PHE A 77 8.32 -7.71 -13.61
CA PHE A 77 7.93 -6.61 -12.74
C PHE A 77 6.41 -6.41 -12.67
N ASN A 78 5.72 -6.42 -13.81
CA ASN A 78 4.28 -6.22 -13.84
C ASN A 78 3.53 -7.35 -13.12
N ASN A 79 3.92 -8.61 -13.35
CA ASN A 79 3.33 -9.76 -12.67
C ASN A 79 3.56 -9.68 -11.15
N PHE A 80 4.77 -9.32 -10.72
CA PHE A 80 5.08 -9.13 -9.30
C PHE A 80 4.22 -8.05 -8.66
N ILE A 81 4.03 -6.92 -9.34
CA ILE A 81 3.17 -5.83 -8.86
C ILE A 81 1.70 -6.28 -8.78
N GLU A 82 1.17 -6.98 -9.79
CA GLU A 82 -0.22 -7.48 -9.79
C GLU A 82 -0.45 -8.53 -8.70
N GLU A 83 0.55 -9.38 -8.46
CA GLU A 83 0.53 -10.35 -7.37
C GLU A 83 0.49 -9.64 -6.02
N LYS A 84 1.36 -8.64 -5.80
CA LYS A 84 1.58 -8.04 -4.49
C LYS A 84 0.64 -6.88 -4.16
N ILE A 85 0.18 -6.09 -5.13
CA ILE A 85 -0.61 -4.89 -4.88
C ILE A 85 -2.08 -5.13 -5.22
N CYS A 86 -2.96 -4.77 -4.28
CA CYS A 86 -4.40 -4.68 -4.48
C CYS A 86 -4.84 -3.21 -4.40
N PRO A 87 -5.34 -2.60 -5.47
CA PRO A 87 -5.93 -1.26 -5.39
C PRO A 87 -7.22 -1.29 -4.58
N LEU A 88 -7.39 -0.31 -3.70
CA LEU A 88 -8.66 0.00 -3.06
C LEU A 88 -9.08 1.40 -3.47
N ALA A 89 -10.14 1.51 -4.28
CA ALA A 89 -10.73 2.79 -4.63
C ALA A 89 -11.49 3.34 -3.42
N GLY A 90 -10.93 4.34 -2.76
CA GLY A 90 -11.50 4.89 -1.53
C GLY A 90 -10.73 6.11 -1.04
N ASP A 91 -11.23 6.72 0.03
CA ASP A 91 -10.72 7.98 0.56
C ASP A 91 -10.83 8.00 2.08
N ILE A 92 -9.71 8.26 2.75
CA ILE A 92 -9.62 8.36 4.21
C ILE A 92 -10.53 9.44 4.81
N MET A 93 -10.92 10.43 4.01
CA MET A 93 -11.84 11.49 4.44
C MET A 93 -13.30 11.04 4.53
N HIS A 94 -13.66 9.94 3.89
CA HIS A 94 -15.01 9.41 3.93
C HIS A 94 -15.12 8.35 5.03
N LYS A 95 -16.30 8.30 5.65
CA LYS A 95 -16.65 7.20 6.55
C LYS A 95 -16.39 5.88 5.82
N ASP A 96 -15.83 4.90 6.52
CA ASP A 96 -15.63 3.55 5.98
C ASP A 96 -14.74 3.54 4.72
N PHE A 97 -13.87 4.55 4.59
CA PHE A 97 -13.05 4.83 3.40
C PHE A 97 -13.84 5.05 2.10
N GLY A 98 -15.15 5.24 2.19
CA GLY A 98 -16.04 5.24 1.02
C GLY A 98 -16.29 3.85 0.42
N LEU A 99 -15.94 2.78 1.14
CA LEU A 99 -16.20 1.40 0.75
C LEU A 99 -17.58 0.94 1.27
N ASP A 100 -18.18 -0.01 0.57
CA ASP A 100 -19.39 -0.67 1.07
C ASP A 100 -19.07 -1.62 2.24
N ILE A 101 -20.10 -1.92 3.03
CA ILE A 101 -19.96 -2.70 4.27
C ILE A 101 -19.44 -4.12 3.98
N ALA A 102 -19.85 -4.75 2.87
CA ALA A 102 -19.40 -6.11 2.55
C ALA A 102 -17.90 -6.11 2.23
N SER A 103 -17.46 -5.15 1.41
CA SER A 103 -16.04 -4.93 1.10
C SER A 103 -15.21 -4.67 2.35
N LEU A 104 -15.70 -3.85 3.29
CA LEU A 104 -15.02 -3.62 4.56
C LEU A 104 -14.89 -4.87 5.41
N ILE A 105 -15.97 -5.65 5.52
CA ILE A 105 -15.97 -6.89 6.31
C ILE A 105 -14.93 -7.86 5.74
N ASP A 106 -14.89 -8.03 4.43
CA ASP A 106 -13.92 -8.93 3.80
C ASP A 106 -12.50 -8.41 3.93
N LEU A 107 -12.29 -7.10 3.70
CA LEU A 107 -11.00 -6.45 3.90
C LEU A 107 -10.48 -6.60 5.34
N SER A 108 -11.36 -6.49 6.34
CA SER A 108 -11.00 -6.62 7.76
C SER A 108 -10.54 -8.02 8.17
N LYS A 109 -10.97 -9.07 7.45
CA LYS A 109 -10.53 -10.45 7.69
C LYS A 109 -9.13 -10.71 7.15
N ASP A 110 -8.75 -9.96 6.11
CA ASP A 110 -7.50 -10.18 5.38
C ASP A 110 -6.35 -9.28 5.83
N ILE A 111 -6.62 -8.10 6.40
CA ILE A 111 -5.58 -7.15 6.86
C ILE A 111 -4.99 -7.59 8.20
N ASP A 112 -3.66 -7.67 8.26
CA ASP A 112 -2.91 -7.86 9.49
C ASP A 112 -2.35 -6.54 10.05
N ILE A 113 -1.98 -5.60 9.18
CA ILE A 113 -1.26 -4.37 9.54
C ILE A 113 -1.88 -3.17 8.80
N ILE A 114 -2.08 -2.07 9.51
CA ILE A 114 -2.46 -0.78 8.90
C ILE A 114 -1.29 0.19 9.06
N VAL A 115 -0.76 0.68 7.93
CA VAL A 115 0.27 1.72 7.88
C VAL A 115 -0.36 2.97 7.30
N ASN A 116 -0.77 3.88 8.18
CA ASN A 116 -1.30 5.18 7.78
C ASN A 116 -0.21 6.23 7.83
N GLY A 117 0.26 6.66 6.65
CA GLY A 117 1.10 7.83 6.49
C GLY A 117 0.51 8.84 5.51
N ALA A 118 -0.81 8.79 5.28
CA ALA A 118 -1.47 9.70 4.36
C ALA A 118 -1.44 11.11 4.96
N ALA A 119 -0.66 11.98 4.34
CA ALA A 119 -0.65 13.40 4.62
C ALA A 119 -0.84 14.15 3.29
N THR A 120 -1.67 15.19 3.29
CA THR A 120 -1.70 16.12 2.18
C THR A 120 -0.42 16.94 2.23
N THR A 121 0.57 16.60 1.40
CA THR A 121 1.77 17.43 1.21
C THR A 121 1.62 18.26 -0.05
N ASN A 122 0.50 18.98 -0.18
CA ASN A 122 0.37 20.00 -1.22
C ASN A 122 0.80 21.34 -0.62
N PHE A 123 2.04 21.75 -0.88
CA PHE A 123 2.55 23.07 -0.49
C PHE A 123 1.87 24.24 -1.24
N SER A 124 0.93 23.93 -2.14
CA SER A 124 0.17 24.88 -2.96
C SER A 124 -1.29 25.04 -2.51
N GLU A 125 -1.64 24.62 -1.29
CA GLU A 125 -2.93 24.97 -0.70
C GLU A 125 -3.00 26.49 -0.47
N ARG A 126 -3.52 27.22 -1.45
CA ARG A 126 -4.12 28.52 -1.16
C ARG A 126 -5.42 28.22 -0.43
N PHE A 127 -5.47 28.57 0.85
CA PHE A 127 -6.72 28.71 1.58
C PHE A 127 -7.67 29.54 0.73
N ILE A 128 -8.80 28.94 0.35
CA ILE A 128 -9.95 29.65 -0.22
C ILE A 128 -10.95 29.84 0.90
#